data_AF-A0A7W1F9I8-F1
#
_entry.id   AF-A0A7W1F9I8-F1
#
_cell.length_a   1.000
_cell.length_b   1.000
_cell.length_c   1.000
_cell.angle_alpha   90.00
_cell.angle_beta   90.00
_cell.angle_gamma   90.00
#
_symmetry.space_group_name_H-M   'P 1'
#
loop_
_entity.id
_entity.type
_entity.pdbx_description
1 polymer ?
#
loop_
_entity_poly.entity_id
_entity_poly.type
_entity_poly.pdbx_seq_one_letter_code
_entity_poly.pdbx_strand_id
1 'polypeptide(L)'
;MGAEPLVRVIRSGVEESVHLGHVAVCDADGRLIASAGDPSQLVFARSCMKPLQTAVSLAAIGDLRLSDRDIAIMCSSHNGEPIHLGAVRALLKRAGLGPSALRTPPAWPLDPREMARAQQRNPQFHDCSGKHAGMLLACVRAGWDPATYVKASHPLQRRVLRAVLRGTGAD
;
A
#
# COMPACT_ATOMS: atom_id res chain seq x y z
N MET A 1 27.16 15.72 0.15
CA MET A 1 26.21 16.09 -0.93
C MET A 1 24.82 16.06 -0.34
N GLY A 2 23.99 17.06 -0.63
CA GLY A 2 22.70 17.28 0.02
C GLY A 2 21.53 17.12 -0.93
N ALA A 3 20.31 17.23 -0.40
CA ALA A 3 19.08 17.28 -1.19
C ALA A 3 19.10 18.46 -2.18
N GLU A 4 18.51 18.27 -3.37
CA GLU A 4 18.43 19.30 -4.42
C GLU A 4 17.03 19.90 -4.52
N PRO A 5 16.88 21.16 -4.97
CA PRO A 5 15.57 21.74 -5.29
C PRO A 5 14.85 20.96 -6.38
N LEU A 6 13.77 20.26 -6.02
CA LEU A 6 12.95 19.49 -6.96
C LEU A 6 11.69 20.22 -7.39
N VAL A 7 11.12 21.04 -6.50
CA VAL A 7 9.88 21.79 -6.77
C VAL A 7 10.04 23.22 -6.25
N ARG A 8 9.63 24.20 -7.07
CA ARG A 8 9.52 25.62 -6.70
C ARG A 8 8.07 26.04 -6.85
N VAL A 9 7.48 26.59 -5.78
CA VAL A 9 6.12 27.11 -5.79
C VAL A 9 6.22 28.62 -5.97
N ILE A 10 5.68 29.12 -7.08
CA ILE A 10 5.68 30.55 -7.41
C ILE A 10 4.28 31.11 -7.14
N ARG A 11 4.19 32.15 -6.30
CA ARG A 11 2.95 32.90 -6.04
C ARG A 11 3.15 34.35 -6.40
N SER A 12 2.36 34.83 -7.37
CA SER A 12 2.43 36.21 -7.86
C SER A 12 3.83 36.65 -8.30
N GLY A 13 4.57 35.74 -8.95
CA GLY A 13 5.93 36.00 -9.43
C GLY A 13 7.04 35.86 -8.38
N VAL A 14 6.70 35.58 -7.12
CA VAL A 14 7.66 35.37 -6.03
C VAL A 14 7.81 33.88 -5.75
N GLU A 15 9.04 33.42 -5.57
CA GLU A 15 9.30 32.07 -5.06
C GLU A 15 8.90 31.99 -3.59
N GLU A 16 7.77 31.33 -3.33
CA GLU A 16 7.17 31.22 -2.00
C GLU A 16 7.70 30.02 -1.23
N SER A 17 7.98 28.90 -1.91
CA SER A 17 8.47 27.67 -1.30
C SER A 17 9.36 26.89 -2.25
N VAL A 18 10.40 26.25 -1.69
CA VAL A 18 11.30 25.31 -2.40
C VAL A 18 11.31 23.99 -1.68
N HIS A 19 11.00 22.91 -2.38
CA HIS A 19 11.01 21.56 -1.81
C HIS A 19 12.27 20.86 -2.28
N LEU A 20 13.14 20.53 -1.32
CA LEU A 20 14.36 19.78 -1.57
C LEU A 20 14.08 18.28 -1.54
N GLY A 21 14.81 17.51 -2.33
CA GLY A 21 14.69 16.05 -2.29
C GLY A 21 15.81 15.31 -3.01
N HIS A 22 15.59 14.01 -3.12
CA HIS A 22 16.48 13.05 -3.73
C HIS A 22 15.68 12.26 -4.79
N VAL A 23 16.25 12.08 -5.97
CA VAL A 23 15.62 11.34 -7.07
C VAL A 23 16.62 10.32 -7.61
N ALA A 24 16.14 9.09 -7.79
CA ALA A 24 16.81 8.06 -8.55
C ALA A 24 15.84 7.53 -9.61
N VAL A 25 16.26 7.54 -10.87
CA VAL A 25 15.55 6.91 -11.98
C VAL A 25 16.39 5.72 -12.42
N CYS A 26 15.82 4.52 -12.34
CA CYS A 26 16.49 3.29 -12.71
C CYS A 26 15.77 2.59 -13.87
N ASP A 27 16.52 1.86 -14.70
CA ASP A 27 15.94 0.96 -15.70
C ASP A 27 15.51 -0.37 -15.06
N ALA A 28 15.01 -1.30 -15.88
CA ALA A 28 14.51 -2.59 -15.40
C ALA A 28 15.61 -3.49 -14.80
N ASP A 29 16.87 -3.26 -15.17
CA ASP A 29 18.04 -3.98 -14.61
C ASP A 29 18.55 -3.31 -13.31
N GLY A 30 17.90 -2.23 -12.88
CA GLY A 30 18.26 -1.48 -11.68
C GLY A 30 19.41 -0.49 -11.88
N ARG A 31 19.85 -0.26 -13.13
CA ARG A 31 20.92 0.70 -13.42
C ARG A 31 20.38 2.12 -13.32
N LEU A 32 21.10 2.97 -12.58
CA LEU A 32 20.76 4.39 -12.47
C LEU A 32 20.93 5.08 -13.83
N ILE A 33 19.84 5.68 -14.33
CA ILE A 33 19.80 6.40 -15.61
C ILE A 33 19.81 7.92 -15.42
N ALA A 34 19.26 8.41 -14.30
CA ALA A 34 19.27 9.82 -13.91
C ALA A 34 19.09 9.98 -12.39
N SER A 35 19.59 11.08 -11.84
CA SER A 35 19.43 11.41 -10.42
C SER A 35 19.44 12.92 -10.17
N ALA A 36 18.88 13.32 -9.03
CA ALA A 36 19.04 14.65 -8.44
C ALA A 36 19.25 14.51 -6.92
N GLY A 37 20.20 15.24 -6.34
CA GLY A 37 20.61 15.06 -4.95
C GLY A 37 21.40 13.76 -4.75
N ASP A 38 21.21 13.12 -3.59
CA ASP A 38 21.86 11.83 -3.27
C ASP A 38 20.90 10.64 -3.52
N PRO A 39 21.08 9.86 -4.60
CA PRO A 39 20.24 8.70 -4.92
C PRO A 39 20.44 7.51 -3.96
N SER A 40 21.47 7.53 -3.12
CA SER A 40 21.76 6.49 -2.11
C SER A 40 21.18 6.80 -0.73
N GLN A 41 20.51 7.95 -0.58
CA GLN A 41 19.93 8.38 0.69
C GLN A 41 18.92 7.35 1.22
N LEU A 42 19.13 6.89 2.45
CA LEU A 42 18.19 6.00 3.13
C LEU A 42 16.90 6.73 3.47
N VAL A 43 15.78 6.17 3.01
CA VAL A 43 14.44 6.68 3.27
C VAL A 43 13.48 5.55 3.66
N PHE A 44 12.44 5.90 4.42
CA PHE A 44 11.36 4.94 4.64
C PHE A 44 10.53 4.80 3.36
N ALA A 45 10.41 3.58 2.84
CA ALA A 45 9.58 3.30 1.66
C ALA A 45 8.06 3.43 1.93
N ARG A 46 7.64 3.35 3.21
CA ARG A 46 6.24 3.51 3.64
C ARG A 46 5.28 2.66 2.78
N SER A 47 4.17 3.24 2.34
CA SER A 47 3.15 2.57 1.53
C SER A 47 3.62 2.12 0.15
N CYS A 48 4.79 2.58 -0.34
CA CYS A 48 5.32 2.14 -1.64
C CYS A 48 5.69 0.64 -1.64
N MET A 49 5.75 -0.01 -0.48
CA MET A 49 5.98 -1.46 -0.35
C MET A 49 4.73 -2.33 -0.53
N LYS A 50 3.55 -1.73 -0.75
CA LYS A 50 2.28 -2.46 -0.94
C LYS A 50 2.27 -3.42 -2.15
N PRO A 51 2.88 -3.09 -3.31
CA PRO A 51 2.97 -4.03 -4.42
C PRO A 51 3.70 -5.33 -4.07
N LEU A 52 4.82 -5.26 -3.32
CA LEU A 52 5.53 -6.47 -2.86
C LEU A 52 4.66 -7.31 -1.90
N GLN A 53 3.93 -6.66 -0.98
CA GLN A 53 2.96 -7.32 -0.11
C GLN A 53 1.80 -7.97 -0.90
N THR A 54 1.38 -7.33 -1.99
CA THR A 54 0.32 -7.81 -2.87
C THR A 54 0.80 -9.02 -3.66
N ALA A 55 2.02 -9.00 -4.21
CA ALA A 55 2.60 -10.16 -4.90
C ALA A 55 2.65 -11.40 -3.99
N VAL A 56 3.03 -11.24 -2.71
CA VAL A 56 2.98 -12.33 -1.72
C VAL A 56 1.55 -12.83 -1.48
N SER A 57 0.59 -11.90 -1.36
CA SER A 57 -0.83 -12.26 -1.21
C SER A 57 -1.33 -13.03 -2.42
N LEU A 58 -1.06 -12.56 -3.63
CA LEU A 58 -1.48 -13.21 -4.89
C LEU A 58 -0.90 -14.63 -5.01
N ALA A 59 0.39 -14.81 -4.70
CA ALA A 59 1.01 -16.12 -4.70
C ALA A 59 0.34 -17.09 -3.71
N ALA A 60 -0.11 -16.60 -2.56
CA ALA A 60 -0.82 -17.41 -1.56
C ALA A 60 -2.31 -17.64 -1.89
N ILE A 61 -2.94 -16.73 -2.65
CA ILE A 61 -4.32 -16.86 -3.14
C ILE A 61 -4.44 -17.99 -4.18
N GLY A 62 -3.37 -18.19 -4.98
CA GLY A 62 -3.27 -19.26 -5.96
C GLY A 62 -4.01 -18.95 -7.25
N ASP A 63 -4.84 -19.91 -7.68
CA ASP A 63 -5.54 -19.93 -8.98
C ASP A 63 -6.81 -19.07 -9.06
N LEU A 64 -7.24 -18.48 -7.93
CA LEU A 64 -8.42 -17.62 -7.90
C LEU A 64 -8.19 -16.37 -8.76
N ARG A 65 -8.97 -16.25 -9.83
CA ARG A 65 -8.92 -15.08 -10.71
C ARG A 65 -9.42 -13.84 -9.98
N LEU A 66 -8.52 -12.87 -9.84
CA LEU A 66 -8.82 -11.51 -9.39
C LEU A 66 -8.85 -10.56 -10.57
N SER A 67 -9.72 -9.55 -10.51
CA SER A 67 -9.76 -8.49 -11.52
C SER A 67 -8.64 -7.47 -11.29
N ASP A 68 -8.32 -6.67 -12.30
CA ASP A 68 -7.40 -5.54 -12.14
C ASP A 68 -7.86 -4.58 -11.03
N ARG A 69 -9.18 -4.42 -10.86
CA ARG A 69 -9.76 -3.64 -9.75
C ARG A 69 -9.41 -4.22 -8.39
N ASP A 70 -9.44 -5.55 -8.24
CA ASP A 70 -9.10 -6.24 -7.00
C ASP A 70 -7.59 -6.09 -6.70
N ILE A 71 -6.73 -6.24 -7.71
CA ILE A 71 -5.28 -6.10 -7.56
C ILE A 71 -4.91 -4.63 -7.27
N ALA A 72 -5.53 -3.68 -7.98
CA ALA A 72 -5.30 -2.25 -7.78
C ALA A 72 -5.62 -1.82 -6.34
N ILE A 73 -6.75 -2.27 -5.78
CA ILE A 73 -7.10 -1.91 -4.39
C ILE A 73 -6.10 -2.51 -3.38
N MET A 74 -5.57 -3.71 -3.64
CA MET A 74 -4.53 -4.33 -2.80
C MET A 74 -3.21 -3.54 -2.80
N CYS A 75 -2.85 -2.94 -3.92
CA CYS A 75 -1.64 -2.11 -4.06
C CYS A 75 -1.80 -0.67 -3.57
N SER A 76 -3.03 -0.16 -3.47
CA SER A 76 -3.32 1.26 -3.29
C SER A 76 -3.20 1.79 -1.84
N SER A 77 -3.07 3.11 -1.73
CA SER A 77 -3.43 3.89 -0.53
C SER A 77 -4.72 4.64 -0.83
N HIS A 78 -5.86 3.97 -0.75
CA HIS A 78 -7.11 4.49 -1.33
C HIS A 78 -7.73 5.64 -0.53
N ASN A 79 -8.53 6.47 -1.20
CA ASN A 79 -9.21 7.61 -0.55
C ASN A 79 -10.48 7.25 0.23
N GLY A 80 -10.93 6.00 0.18
CA GLY A 80 -12.14 5.56 0.87
C GLY A 80 -13.45 5.87 0.13
N GLU A 81 -13.36 6.25 -1.14
CA GLU A 81 -14.53 6.45 -2.03
C GLU A 81 -15.32 5.14 -2.26
N PRO A 82 -16.61 5.22 -2.66
CA PRO A 82 -17.47 4.05 -2.85
C PRO A 82 -16.88 2.96 -3.76
N ILE A 83 -16.16 3.34 -4.83
CA ILE A 83 -15.50 2.38 -5.72
C ILE A 83 -14.40 1.58 -5.01
N HIS A 84 -13.64 2.22 -4.12
CA HIS A 84 -12.60 1.60 -3.29
C HIS A 84 -13.23 0.64 -2.30
N LEU A 85 -14.23 1.10 -1.53
CA LEU A 85 -14.91 0.29 -0.53
C LEU A 85 -15.61 -0.92 -1.15
N GLY A 86 -16.17 -0.76 -2.35
CA GLY A 86 -16.73 -1.87 -3.11
C GLY A 86 -15.69 -2.96 -3.41
N ALA A 87 -14.46 -2.58 -3.79
CA ALA A 87 -13.38 -3.53 -4.05
C ALA A 87 -12.88 -4.21 -2.77
N VAL A 88 -12.70 -3.45 -1.68
CA VAL A 88 -12.35 -4.00 -0.35
C VAL A 88 -13.39 -5.03 0.11
N ARG A 89 -14.67 -4.70 0.02
CA ARG A 89 -15.77 -5.61 0.40
C ARG A 89 -15.85 -6.83 -0.50
N ALA A 90 -15.57 -6.69 -1.80
CA ALA A 90 -15.53 -7.82 -2.72
C ALA A 90 -14.42 -8.81 -2.36
N LEU A 91 -13.23 -8.33 -1.99
CA LEU A 91 -12.13 -9.17 -1.50
C LEU A 91 -12.50 -9.88 -0.18
N LEU A 92 -13.04 -9.14 0.79
CA LEU A 92 -13.49 -9.72 2.07
C LEU A 92 -14.58 -10.79 1.87
N LYS A 93 -15.56 -10.52 1.00
CA LYS A 93 -16.61 -11.48 0.66
C LYS A 93 -16.05 -12.77 0.05
N ARG A 94 -15.07 -12.67 -0.85
CA ARG A 94 -14.37 -13.85 -1.40
C ARG A 94 -13.62 -14.65 -0.33
N ALA A 95 -13.16 -13.99 0.73
CA ALA A 95 -12.54 -14.64 1.88
C ALA A 95 -13.57 -15.24 2.86
N GLY A 96 -14.87 -15.04 2.65
CA GLY A 96 -15.91 -15.43 3.62
C GLY A 96 -15.89 -14.58 4.90
N LEU A 97 -15.31 -13.37 4.84
CA LEU A 97 -15.09 -12.50 6.00
C LEU A 97 -15.86 -11.19 5.87
N GLY A 98 -16.14 -10.57 7.02
CA GLY A 98 -16.71 -9.22 7.10
C GLY A 98 -15.67 -8.15 7.42
N PRO A 99 -16.07 -6.87 7.41
CA PRO A 99 -15.21 -5.74 7.77
C PRO A 99 -14.55 -5.83 9.16
N SER A 100 -15.15 -6.57 10.09
CA SER A 100 -14.61 -6.79 11.44
C SER A 100 -13.30 -7.60 11.47
N ALA A 101 -12.97 -8.31 10.38
CA ALA A 101 -11.69 -9.01 10.24
C ALA A 101 -10.52 -8.05 9.94
N LEU A 102 -10.80 -6.83 9.48
CA LEU A 102 -9.77 -5.83 9.26
C LEU A 102 -9.10 -5.44 10.58
N ARG A 103 -7.77 -5.37 10.55
CA ARG A 103 -6.94 -4.90 11.68
C ARG A 103 -6.39 -3.50 11.43
N THR A 104 -6.92 -2.81 10.42
CA THR A 104 -6.69 -1.39 10.24
C THR A 104 -7.41 -0.61 11.33
N PRO A 105 -6.78 0.43 11.93
CA PRO A 105 -7.48 1.33 12.83
C PRO A 105 -8.72 1.93 12.14
N PRO A 106 -9.83 2.17 12.87
CA PRO A 106 -10.94 2.95 12.33
C PRO A 106 -10.46 4.32 11.84
N ALA A 107 -10.79 4.71 10.62
CA ALA A 107 -10.38 5.98 10.02
C ALA A 107 -11.59 6.71 9.43
N TRP A 108 -11.39 7.97 9.04
CA TRP A 108 -12.29 8.67 8.13
C TRP A 108 -11.83 8.44 6.68
N PRO A 109 -12.71 8.54 5.67
CA PRO A 109 -12.28 8.62 4.27
C PRO A 109 -11.29 9.78 4.08
N LEU A 110 -10.33 9.64 3.17
CA LEU A 110 -9.44 10.76 2.79
C LEU A 110 -10.10 11.67 1.76
N ASP A 111 -11.04 11.16 0.96
CA ASP A 111 -11.83 12.00 0.07
C ASP A 111 -12.70 12.97 0.89
N PRO A 112 -12.60 14.30 0.67
CA PRO A 112 -13.32 15.28 1.48
C PRO A 112 -14.84 15.16 1.40
N ARG A 113 -15.40 14.77 0.24
CA ARG A 113 -16.86 14.65 0.06
C ARG A 113 -17.38 13.46 0.84
N GLU A 114 -16.67 12.35 0.78
CA GLU A 114 -17.03 11.14 1.52
C GLU A 114 -16.76 11.29 3.03
N MET A 115 -15.73 12.04 3.41
CA MET A 115 -15.49 12.41 4.81
C MET A 115 -16.67 13.19 5.39
N ALA A 116 -17.18 14.20 4.67
CA ALA A 116 -18.33 14.99 5.11
C ALA A 116 -19.64 14.18 5.23
N ARG A 117 -19.75 13.06 4.50
CA ARG A 117 -20.91 12.16 4.54
C ARG A 117 -20.80 11.06 5.60
N ALA A 118 -19.58 10.71 6.00
CA ALA A 118 -19.33 9.63 6.94
C ALA A 118 -19.89 9.97 8.32
N GLN A 119 -20.69 9.06 8.88
CA GLN A 119 -21.29 9.24 10.21
C GLN A 119 -20.34 8.82 11.33
N GLN A 120 -19.40 7.91 11.05
CA GLN A 120 -18.45 7.39 12.02
C GLN A 120 -17.19 6.87 11.33
N ARG A 121 -16.11 6.75 12.11
CA ARG A 121 -14.88 6.09 11.67
C ARG A 121 -15.12 4.60 11.41
N ASN A 122 -14.48 4.05 10.39
CA ASN A 122 -14.59 2.63 10.02
C ASN A 122 -13.22 2.07 9.58
N PRO A 123 -12.86 0.83 9.93
CA PRO A 123 -11.63 0.19 9.45
C PRO A 123 -11.50 0.13 7.91
N GLN A 124 -12.61 0.04 7.18
CA GLN A 124 -12.63 0.05 5.71
C GLN A 124 -12.23 1.40 5.11
N PHE A 125 -12.36 2.50 5.86
CA PHE A 125 -11.97 3.82 5.38
C PHE A 125 -10.46 4.04 5.44
N HIS A 126 -9.73 3.23 6.22
CA HIS A 126 -8.28 3.33 6.27
C HIS A 126 -7.70 3.00 4.89
N ASP A 127 -6.78 3.85 4.41
CA ASP A 127 -6.12 3.74 3.11
C ASP A 127 -5.42 2.39 2.83
N CYS A 128 -5.19 1.58 3.86
CA CYS A 128 -4.55 0.28 3.80
C CYS A 128 -5.57 -0.87 3.80
N SER A 129 -6.87 -0.60 3.93
CA SER A 129 -7.86 -1.66 4.07
C SER A 129 -7.90 -2.60 2.85
N GLY A 130 -7.57 -2.08 1.65
CA GLY A 130 -7.36 -2.85 0.43
C GLY A 130 -6.29 -3.94 0.54
N LYS A 131 -5.05 -3.58 0.94
CA LYS A 131 -3.99 -4.57 1.14
C LYS A 131 -4.37 -5.57 2.23
N HIS A 132 -5.03 -5.12 3.31
CA HIS A 132 -5.45 -5.99 4.41
C HIS A 132 -6.53 -6.99 3.95
N ALA A 133 -7.49 -6.58 3.12
CA ALA A 133 -8.46 -7.48 2.53
C ALA A 133 -7.79 -8.52 1.62
N GLY A 134 -6.80 -8.12 0.83
CA GLY A 134 -5.97 -9.04 0.05
C GLY A 134 -5.20 -10.05 0.91
N MET A 135 -4.59 -9.58 2.00
CA MET A 135 -3.89 -10.42 2.98
C MET A 135 -4.82 -11.42 3.67
N LEU A 136 -6.03 -11.00 4.02
CA LEU A 136 -7.05 -11.86 4.62
C LEU A 136 -7.50 -12.95 3.64
N LEU A 137 -7.77 -12.58 2.39
CA LEU A 137 -8.10 -13.54 1.33
C LEU A 137 -6.95 -14.55 1.14
N ALA A 138 -5.70 -14.09 1.12
CA ALA A 138 -4.53 -14.95 1.05
C ALA A 138 -4.44 -15.92 2.23
N CYS A 139 -4.70 -15.46 3.46
CA CYS A 139 -4.69 -16.33 4.63
C CYS A 139 -5.74 -17.44 4.51
N VAL A 140 -6.98 -17.09 4.15
CA VAL A 140 -8.07 -18.08 3.98
C VAL A 140 -7.73 -19.09 2.88
N ARG A 141 -7.25 -18.64 1.72
CA ARG A 141 -6.87 -19.52 0.60
C ARG A 141 -5.71 -20.44 0.93
N ALA A 142 -4.74 -19.98 1.72
CA ALA A 142 -3.57 -20.74 2.12
C ALA A 142 -3.74 -21.55 3.42
N GLY A 143 -4.93 -21.54 4.03
CA GLY A 143 -5.22 -22.25 5.28
C GLY A 143 -4.50 -21.67 6.51
N TRP A 144 -4.14 -20.38 6.50
CA TRP A 144 -3.56 -19.68 7.65
C TRP A 144 -4.63 -18.95 8.45
N ASP A 145 -4.37 -18.75 9.75
CA ASP A 145 -5.30 -18.07 10.66
C ASP A 145 -5.49 -16.57 10.29
N PRO A 146 -6.66 -16.18 9.77
CA PRO A 146 -6.92 -14.80 9.40
C PRO A 146 -7.08 -13.87 10.61
N ALA A 147 -7.19 -14.37 11.86
CA ALA A 147 -7.29 -13.52 13.03
C ALA A 147 -5.95 -12.91 13.44
N THR A 148 -4.84 -13.56 13.07
CA THR A 148 -3.48 -13.23 13.51
C THR A 148 -2.55 -12.78 12.38
N TYR A 149 -3.07 -12.55 11.16
CA TYR A 149 -2.29 -12.20 9.96
C TYR A 149 -1.36 -10.99 10.07
N VAL A 150 -1.56 -10.11 11.07
CA VAL A 150 -0.70 -8.94 11.32
C VAL A 150 0.50 -9.25 12.23
N LYS A 151 0.54 -10.41 12.89
CA LYS A 151 1.64 -10.78 13.78
C LYS A 151 2.90 -11.05 12.96
N ALA A 152 4.05 -10.56 13.41
CA ALA A 152 5.34 -10.80 12.74
C ALA A 152 5.67 -12.28 12.54
N SER A 153 5.24 -13.15 13.47
CA SER A 153 5.41 -14.60 13.40
C SER A 153 4.48 -15.28 12.39
N HIS A 154 3.44 -14.60 11.91
CA HIS A 154 2.45 -15.18 11.01
C HIS A 154 3.10 -15.59 9.67
N PRO A 155 2.75 -16.75 9.08
CA PRO A 155 3.36 -17.22 7.82
C PRO A 155 3.29 -16.20 6.68
N LEU A 156 2.24 -15.40 6.62
CA LEU A 156 2.12 -14.27 5.67
C LEU A 156 3.19 -13.21 5.90
N GLN A 157 3.35 -12.71 7.13
CA GLN A 157 4.28 -11.60 7.43
C GLN A 157 5.73 -12.03 7.24
N ARG A 158 6.07 -13.29 7.55
CA ARG A 158 7.40 -13.85 7.26
C ARG A 158 7.70 -13.87 5.75
N ARG A 159 6.70 -14.18 4.91
CA ARG A 159 6.83 -14.14 3.45
C ARG A 159 6.92 -12.71 2.93
N VAL A 160 6.13 -11.79 3.47
CA VAL A 160 6.22 -10.35 3.17
C VAL A 160 7.61 -9.82 3.50
N LEU A 161 8.13 -10.08 4.69
CA LEU A 161 9.47 -9.66 5.09
C LEU A 161 10.52 -10.20 4.11
N ARG A 162 10.47 -11.48 3.76
CA ARG A 162 11.39 -12.07 2.79
C ARG A 162 11.28 -11.43 1.40
N ALA A 163 10.07 -11.09 0.96
CA ALA A 163 9.87 -10.41 -0.32
C ALA A 163 10.41 -8.98 -0.30
N VAL A 164 10.26 -8.27 0.83
CA VAL A 164 10.85 -6.93 1.01
C VAL A 164 12.36 -7.00 1.01
N LEU A 165 12.98 -7.88 1.80
CA LEU A 165 14.45 -8.03 1.86
C LEU A 165 15.03 -8.31 0.47
N ARG A 166 14.43 -9.26 -0.27
CA ARG A 166 14.83 -9.54 -1.66
C ARG A 166 14.62 -8.35 -2.60
N GLY A 167 13.47 -7.68 -2.51
CA GLY A 167 13.16 -6.53 -3.35
C GLY A 167 14.02 -5.31 -3.08
N THR A 168 14.69 -5.24 -1.93
CA THR A 168 15.58 -4.15 -1.53
C THR A 168 17.07 -4.54 -1.51
N GLY A 169 17.42 -5.77 -1.91
CA GLY A 169 18.82 -6.26 -1.88
C GLY A 169 19.42 -6.34 -0.47
N ALA A 170 18.59 -6.63 0.53
CA ALA A 170 18.97 -6.73 1.94
C ALA A 170 18.84 -8.17 2.49
N ASP A 171 18.91 -9.17 1.61
CA ASP A 171 18.82 -10.60 1.94
C ASP A 171 20.12 -11.23 2.45
#